data_AF-A0A7Y2KTU2-F1
#
_entry.id   AF-A0A7Y2KTU2-F1
#
_cell.length_a   1.000
_cell.length_b   1.000
_cell.length_c   1.000
_cell.angle_alpha   90.00
_cell.angle_beta   90.00
_cell.angle_gamma   90.00
#
_symmetry.space_group_name_H-M   'P 1'
#
loop_
_entity.id
_entity.type
_entity.pdbx_description
1 polymer ?
#
loop_
_entity_poly.entity_id
_entity_poly.type
_entity_poly.pdbx_seq_one_letter_code
_entity_poly.pdbx_strand_id
1 'polypeptide(L)'
;DRWLTLIAPPASLTQSWLRDAGLNRERILLLQPNGNKSTLQLTCEALRLGRSHTVVSWINPLNAAARQQLIGAARTGHGQSLNIRLG
;
A
#
# COMPACT_ATOMS: atom_id res chain seq x y z
N ASP A 1 1.13 -17.96 -2.86
CA ASP A 1 2.01 -16.84 -2.46
C ASP A 1 1.43 -15.51 -2.92
N ARG A 2 1.36 -14.50 -2.04
CA ARG A 2 0.72 -13.18 -2.33
C ARG A 2 1.76 -12.06 -2.47
N TRP A 3 1.35 -10.92 -3.03
CA TRP A 3 2.19 -9.73 -3.25
C TRP A 3 2.41 -8.90 -1.98
N LEU A 4 3.53 -8.18 -1.92
CA LEU A 4 3.71 -6.95 -1.16
C LEU A 4 3.42 -5.77 -2.10
N THR A 5 2.40 -4.98 -1.81
CA THR A 5 2.03 -3.84 -2.67
C THR A 5 2.37 -2.52 -2.00
N LEU A 6 3.08 -1.63 -2.71
CA LEU A 6 3.39 -0.28 -2.27
C LEU A 6 2.53 0.72 -3.07
N ILE A 7 1.73 1.52 -2.39
CA ILE A 7 0.85 2.53 -3.00
C ILE A 7 1.42 3.91 -2.78
N ALA A 8 1.70 4.63 -3.87
CA ALA A 8 2.27 5.97 -3.85
C ALA A 8 3.46 6.14 -2.88
N PRO A 9 4.52 5.31 -2.99
CA PRO A 9 5.70 5.49 -2.16
C PRO A 9 6.34 6.87 -2.42
N PRO A 10 6.96 7.49 -1.40
CA PRO A 10 7.69 8.74 -1.55
C PRO A 10 8.88 8.55 -2.50
N ALA A 11 9.32 9.62 -3.13
CA ALA A 11 10.41 9.59 -4.11
C ALA A 11 11.74 9.07 -3.52
N SER A 12 11.94 9.19 -2.21
CA SER A 12 13.09 8.62 -1.49
C SER A 12 13.12 7.09 -1.51
N LEU A 13 11.97 6.44 -1.65
CA LEU A 13 11.84 4.98 -1.72
C LEU A 13 11.93 4.51 -3.18
N THR A 14 13.08 4.79 -3.80
CA THR A 14 13.32 4.46 -5.20
C THR A 14 13.32 2.96 -5.44
N GLN A 15 13.16 2.54 -6.70
CA GLN A 15 13.38 1.15 -7.05
C GLN A 15 14.77 0.67 -6.62
N SER A 16 15.83 1.49 -6.76
CA SER A 16 17.18 1.12 -6.32
C SER A 16 17.26 0.87 -4.83
N TRP A 17 16.65 1.71 -4.02
CA TRP A 17 16.58 1.50 -2.57
C TRP A 17 15.91 0.17 -2.21
N LEU A 18 14.81 -0.17 -2.89
CA LEU A 18 14.13 -1.47 -2.70
C LEU A 18 15.03 -2.65 -3.09
N ARG A 19 15.91 -2.49 -4.09
CA ARG A 19 16.90 -3.50 -4.48
C ARG A 19 17.94 -3.71 -3.40
N ASP A 20 18.51 -2.60 -2.92
CA ASP A 20 19.64 -2.59 -2.00
C ASP A 20 19.21 -3.08 -0.61
N ALA A 21 17.93 -2.90 -0.26
CA ALA A 21 17.32 -3.45 0.95
C ALA A 21 17.12 -4.99 0.93
N GLY A 22 17.51 -5.69 -0.14
CA GLY A 22 17.42 -7.15 -0.24
C GLY A 22 15.98 -7.68 -0.39
N LEU A 23 15.03 -6.84 -0.81
CA LEU A 23 13.64 -7.26 -1.00
C LEU A 23 13.48 -8.12 -2.26
N ASN A 24 12.70 -9.20 -2.17
CA ASN A 24 12.39 -10.06 -3.31
C ASN A 24 11.50 -9.30 -4.33
N ARG A 25 12.10 -8.94 -5.47
CA ARG A 25 11.46 -8.13 -6.53
C ARG A 25 10.34 -8.84 -7.25
N GLU A 26 10.40 -10.16 -7.35
CA GLU A 26 9.37 -10.95 -8.04
C GLU A 26 8.03 -10.91 -7.30
N ARG A 27 7.99 -10.29 -6.11
CA ARG A 27 6.85 -10.27 -5.21
C ARG A 27 6.49 -8.87 -4.71
N ILE A 28 7.03 -7.82 -5.33
CA ILE A 28 6.66 -6.42 -5.04
C ILE A 28 5.89 -5.81 -6.20
N LEU A 29 4.74 -5.23 -5.88
CA LEU A 29 3.94 -4.44 -6.82
C LEU A 29 3.97 -2.97 -6.40
N LEU A 30 4.33 -2.07 -7.31
CA LEU A 30 4.30 -0.62 -7.08
C LEU A 30 3.16 -0.01 -7.88
N LEU A 31 2.21 0.62 -7.19
CA LEU A 31 1.07 1.28 -7.82
C LEU A 31 1.06 2.77 -7.48
N GLN A 32 0.73 3.57 -8.49
CA GLN A 32 0.48 4.99 -8.33
C GLN A 32 -1.02 5.26 -8.53
N PRO A 33 -1.64 6.14 -7.72
CA PRO A 33 -2.97 6.66 -8.03
C PRO A 33 -2.95 7.32 -9.41
N ASN A 34 -3.99 7.10 -10.20
CA ASN A 34 -4.25 7.87 -11.40
C ASN A 34 -5.20 9.04 -11.06
N GLY A 35 -5.42 9.96 -12.01
CA GLY A 35 -6.25 11.16 -11.78
C GLY A 35 -7.68 10.91 -11.26
N ASN A 36 -8.16 9.66 -11.30
CA ASN A 36 -9.51 9.28 -10.91
C ASN A 36 -9.60 8.65 -9.51
N LYS A 37 -8.47 8.27 -8.88
CA LYS A 37 -8.45 7.57 -7.59
C LYS A 37 -7.43 8.21 -6.64
N SER A 38 -7.87 8.56 -5.45
CA SER A 38 -6.96 8.92 -4.35
C SER A 38 -6.12 7.71 -3.90
N THR A 39 -4.99 7.98 -3.25
CA THR A 39 -4.15 6.97 -2.58
C THR A 39 -4.96 6.09 -1.63
N LEU A 40 -5.90 6.68 -0.86
CA LEU A 40 -6.78 5.93 0.04
C LEU A 40 -7.68 4.95 -0.73
N GLN A 41 -8.33 5.41 -1.80
CA GLN A 41 -9.20 4.56 -2.61
C GLN A 41 -8.43 3.40 -3.25
N LEU A 42 -7.26 3.68 -3.83
CA LEU A 42 -6.41 2.67 -4.44
C LEU A 42 -5.89 1.67 -3.41
N THR A 43 -5.52 2.12 -2.21
CA THR A 43 -5.09 1.25 -1.10
C THR A 43 -6.23 0.31 -0.68
N CYS A 44 -7.43 0.86 -0.48
CA CYS A 44 -8.61 0.08 -0.12
C CYS A 44 -8.98 -0.95 -1.20
N GLU A 45 -8.83 -0.62 -2.48
CA GLU A 45 -9.07 -1.55 -3.58
C GLU A 45 -8.03 -2.68 -3.61
N ALA A 46 -6.74 -2.35 -3.52
CA ALA A 46 -5.67 -3.33 -3.48
C ALA A 46 -5.83 -4.31 -2.30
N LEU A 47 -6.26 -3.80 -1.13
CA LEU A 47 -6.59 -4.62 0.03
C LEU A 47 -7.79 -5.53 -0.25
N ARG A 48 -8.93 -5.00 -0.70
CA ARG A 48 -10.15 -5.78 -0.96
C ARG A 48 -9.96 -6.90 -1.98
N LEU A 49 -9.10 -6.70 -2.97
CA LEU A 49 -8.80 -7.72 -4.00
C LEU A 49 -8.11 -8.96 -3.42
N GLY A 50 -7.52 -8.89 -2.22
CA GLY A 50 -6.92 -10.04 -1.53
C GLY A 50 -5.68 -10.64 -2.18
N ARG A 51 -5.17 -10.03 -3.27
CA ARG A 51 -3.98 -10.47 -4.01
C ARG A 51 -2.67 -10.15 -3.29
N SER A 52 -2.71 -9.25 -2.31
CA SER A 52 -1.56 -8.85 -1.50
C SER A 52 -1.70 -9.37 -0.07
N HIS A 53 -0.62 -9.88 0.51
CA HIS A 53 -0.61 -10.15 1.95
C HIS A 53 -0.46 -8.86 2.76
N THR A 54 0.21 -7.87 2.19
CA THR A 54 0.43 -6.56 2.82
C THR A 54 0.32 -5.47 1.76
N VAL A 55 -0.41 -4.40 2.07
CA VAL A 55 -0.46 -3.17 1.27
C VAL A 55 0.08 -2.04 2.13
N VAL A 56 1.16 -1.42 1.66
CA VAL A 56 1.84 -0.29 2.30
C VAL A 56 1.41 1.00 1.62
N SER A 57 1.08 2.02 2.42
CA SER A 57 0.74 3.36 1.93
C SER A 57 1.42 4.45 2.76
N TRP A 58 1.43 5.68 2.22
CA TRP A 58 2.00 6.87 2.87
C TRP A 58 0.94 7.98 2.97
N ILE A 59 -0.24 7.64 3.49
CA ILE A 59 -1.37 8.57 3.57
C ILE A 59 -1.18 9.48 4.79
N ASN A 60 -0.94 10.77 4.55
CA ASN A 60 -0.81 11.80 5.56
C ASN A 60 -1.56 13.08 5.11
N PRO A 61 -2.56 13.58 5.86
CA PRO A 61 -3.06 13.05 7.12
C PRO A 61 -3.92 11.79 6.95
N LEU A 62 -3.92 10.90 7.97
CA LEU A 62 -4.83 9.75 8.06
C LEU A 62 -5.83 9.98 9.20
N ASN A 63 -7.05 10.38 8.87
CA ASN A 63 -8.10 10.55 9.87
C ASN A 63 -8.75 9.20 10.28
N ALA A 64 -9.58 9.23 11.33
CA ALA A 64 -10.22 8.04 11.87
C ALA A 64 -11.10 7.29 10.85
N ALA A 65 -11.85 8.04 10.01
CA ALA A 65 -12.69 7.44 8.98
C ALA A 65 -11.86 6.69 7.93
N ALA A 66 -10.79 7.30 7.42
CA ALA A 66 -9.86 6.68 6.49
C ALA A 66 -9.21 5.43 7.09
N ARG A 67 -8.84 5.48 8.38
CA ARG A 67 -8.33 4.30 9.10
C ARG A 67 -9.34 3.15 9.13
N GLN A 68 -10.61 3.44 9.40
CA GLN A 68 -11.65 2.41 9.40
C GLN A 68 -11.88 1.81 8.00
N GLN A 69 -11.81 2.62 6.94
CA GLN A 69 -11.88 2.12 5.56
C GLN A 69 -10.74 1.12 5.25
N LEU A 70 -9.51 1.45 5.65
CA LEU A 70 -8.35 0.57 5.48
C LEU A 70 -8.51 -0.75 6.25
N ILE A 71 -8.96 -0.68 7.51
CA ILE A 71 -9.21 -1.87 8.34
C ILE A 71 -10.29 -2.76 7.71
N GLY A 72 -11.40 -2.17 7.28
CA GLY A 72 -12.48 -2.90 6.62
C GLY A 72 -11.99 -3.59 5.35
N ALA A 73 -11.28 -2.86 4.48
CA ALA A 73 -10.73 -3.39 3.25
C ALA A 73 -9.72 -4.53 3.48
N ALA A 74 -8.84 -4.38 4.48
CA ALA A 74 -7.85 -5.39 4.85
C ALA A 74 -8.51 -6.68 5.33
N ARG A 75 -9.57 -6.57 6.15
CA ARG A 75 -10.36 -7.72 6.59
C ARG A 75 -11.02 -8.43 5.42
N THR A 76 -11.64 -7.69 4.49
CA THR A 76 -12.28 -8.27 3.30
C THR A 76 -11.31 -9.08 2.44
N GLY A 77 -10.08 -8.58 2.22
CA GLY A 77 -9.08 -9.29 1.41
C GLY A 77 -8.14 -10.22 2.17
N HIS A 78 -8.39 -10.46 3.46
CA HIS A 78 -7.51 -11.25 4.33
C HIS A 78 -6.04 -10.78 4.28
N GLY A 79 -5.81 -9.47 4.21
CA GLY A 79 -4.49 -8.85 4.09
C GLY A 79 -4.17 -7.92 5.26
N GLN A 80 -2.97 -7.35 5.25
CA GLN A 80 -2.52 -6.36 6.22
C GLN A 80 -2.44 -4.98 5.58
N SER A 81 -2.93 -3.95 6.28
CA SER A 81 -2.72 -2.55 5.90
C SER A 81 -1.63 -1.95 6.78
N LEU A 82 -0.60 -1.39 6.17
CA LEU A 82 0.47 -0.67 6.87
C LEU A 82 0.57 0.75 6.28
N ASN A 83 0.29 1.77 7.09
CA ASN A 83 0.51 3.16 6.69
C ASN A 83 1.78 3.69 7.37
N ILE A 84 2.70 4.25 6.58
CA ILE A 84 3.96 4.83 7.05
C ILE A 84 3.87 6.36 6.94
N ARG A 85 4.25 7.04 8.02
CA ARG A 85 4.41 8.51 8.03
C ARG A 85 5.90 8.79 8.21
N LEU A 86 6.51 9.42 7.21
CA LEU A 86 7.87 9.94 7.32
C LEU A 86 7.77 11.35 7.94
N GLY A 87 8.63 11.61 8.93
CA GLY A 87 8.70 12.88 9.65
C GLY A 87 9.36 13.98 8.84
#